data_AF-A0AAV8YWK8-F1
#
_entry.id   AF-A0AAV8YWK8-F1
#
_cell.length_a   1.000
_cell.length_b   1.000
_cell.length_c   1.000
_cell.angle_alpha   90.00
_cell.angle_beta   90.00
_cell.angle_gamma   90.00
#
_symmetry.space_group_name_H-M   'P 1'
#
loop_
_entity.id
_entity.type
_entity.pdbx_description
1 polymer ?
#
loop_
_entity_poly.entity_id
_entity_poly.type
_entity_poly.pdbx_seq_one_letter_code
_entity_poly.pdbx_strand_id
1 'polypeptide(L)'
;MFPCKHKSTGCRMSLGLNEKAEHEEICEFRPYSCPCPGASCSWQGQLDKVMVHLQHAHKNITTLNGEDIVFLATEINLAGAVDWVMMQSCFGHHFMLVLEKQEKSDGHTQFFAIVQLIGSRKQAEHFAYRLELNGNRRRLIWEAMPRSGHLGRSLGHYGIRLPCF
;
A
#
# COMPACT_ATOMS: atom_id res chain seq x y z
N MET A 1 17.35 -2.03 29.95
CA MET A 1 16.80 -2.49 28.65
C MET A 1 15.34 -2.83 28.84
N PHE A 2 14.49 -2.49 27.88
CA PHE A 2 13.05 -2.69 27.91
C PHE A 2 12.62 -3.63 26.78
N PRO A 3 11.75 -4.62 27.03
CA PRO A 3 11.25 -5.48 25.96
C PRO A 3 10.41 -4.66 24.96
N CYS A 4 10.48 -5.05 23.69
CA CYS A 4 9.60 -4.55 22.62
C CYS A 4 8.12 -4.86 22.95
N LYS A 5 7.20 -3.93 22.63
CA LYS A 5 5.74 -4.17 22.81
C LYS A 5 5.21 -5.38 22.05
N HIS A 6 5.87 -5.75 20.94
CA HIS A 6 5.54 -6.91 20.11
C HIS A 6 6.13 -8.23 20.65
N LYS A 7 6.50 -8.28 21.93
CA LYS A 7 6.99 -9.52 22.56
C LYS A 7 5.93 -10.63 22.56
N SER A 8 4.66 -10.28 22.70
CA SER A 8 3.53 -11.22 22.63
C SER A 8 3.36 -11.84 21.24
N THR A 9 3.79 -11.15 20.18
CA THR A 9 3.73 -11.63 18.79
C THR A 9 5.04 -12.27 18.32
N GLY A 10 6.05 -12.37 19.19
CA GLY A 10 7.28 -13.13 18.92
C GLY A 10 8.58 -12.31 18.97
N CYS A 11 8.53 -10.99 19.17
CA CYS A 11 9.74 -10.18 19.25
C CYS A 11 10.53 -10.48 20.55
N ARG A 12 11.79 -10.90 20.40
CA ARG A 12 12.68 -11.19 21.54
C ARG A 12 13.61 -10.03 21.91
N MET A 13 13.50 -8.90 21.20
CA MET A 13 14.40 -7.76 21.38
C MET A 13 14.10 -7.00 22.67
N SER A 14 15.18 -6.64 23.37
CA SER A 14 15.17 -5.77 24.55
C SER A 14 16.14 -4.62 24.28
N LEU A 15 15.63 -3.39 24.29
CA LEU A 15 16.32 -2.21 23.74
C LEU A 15 16.48 -1.11 24.80
N GLY A 16 17.35 -0.14 24.56
CA GLY A 16 17.38 1.10 25.35
C GLY A 16 16.09 1.91 25.21
N LEU A 17 15.87 2.91 26.08
CA LEU A 17 14.67 3.76 26.01
C LEU A 17 14.56 4.49 24.65
N ASN A 18 15.67 5.01 24.14
CA ASN A 18 15.72 5.77 22.88
C ASN A 18 15.51 4.87 21.65
N GLU A 19 16.12 3.69 21.63
CA GLU A 19 16.08 2.76 20.47
C GLU A 19 14.76 1.98 20.41
N LYS A 20 14.04 1.87 21.53
CA LYS A 20 12.80 1.08 21.61
C LYS A 20 11.73 1.63 20.66
N ALA A 21 11.52 2.94 20.65
CA ALA A 21 10.49 3.56 19.81
C ALA A 21 10.77 3.31 18.32
N GLU A 22 12.01 3.57 17.89
CA GLU A 22 12.45 3.35 16.51
C GLU A 22 12.30 1.88 16.10
N HIS A 23 12.75 0.94 16.94
CA HIS A 23 12.58 -0.49 16.68
C HIS A 23 11.11 -0.88 16.55
N GLU A 24 10.24 -0.40 17.44
CA GLU A 24 8.82 -0.77 17.44
C GLU A 24 8.09 -0.32 16.17
N GLU A 25 8.53 0.77 15.54
CA GLU A 25 7.95 1.22 14.27
C GLU A 25 8.28 0.28 13.11
N ILE A 26 9.49 -0.28 13.11
CA ILE A 26 10.03 -1.14 12.04
C ILE A 26 10.06 -2.63 12.40
N CYS A 27 9.48 -3.01 13.54
CA CYS A 27 9.53 -4.36 14.07
C CYS A 27 8.82 -5.36 13.14
N GLU A 28 9.51 -6.43 12.73
CA GLU A 28 8.93 -7.48 11.86
C GLU A 28 7.75 -8.22 12.52
N PHE A 29 7.66 -8.21 13.85
CA PHE A 29 6.56 -8.82 14.61
C PHE A 29 5.39 -7.87 14.86
N ARG A 30 5.45 -6.65 14.32
CA ARG A 30 4.35 -5.68 14.38
C ARG A 30 3.15 -6.22 13.59
N PRO A 31 1.93 -6.20 14.15
CA PRO A 31 0.73 -6.54 13.39
C PRO A 31 0.57 -5.65 12.16
N TYR A 32 0.15 -6.25 11.05
CA TYR A 32 -0.23 -5.56 9.83
C TYR A 32 -1.63 -4.96 9.99
N SER A 33 -1.77 -3.69 9.64
CA SER A 33 -3.09 -3.07 9.49
C SER A 33 -3.67 -3.42 8.12
N CYS A 34 -5.00 -3.36 7.98
CA CYS A 34 -5.63 -3.52 6.67
C CYS A 34 -5.05 -2.50 5.65
N PRO A 35 -4.53 -2.97 4.49
CA PRO A 35 -3.88 -2.13 3.49
C PRO A 35 -4.86 -1.37 2.59
N CYS A 36 -6.17 -1.66 2.66
CA CYS A 36 -7.18 -0.96 1.86
C CYS A 36 -7.19 0.55 2.17
N PRO A 37 -7.24 1.42 1.13
CA PRO A 37 -7.46 2.84 1.33
C PRO A 37 -8.83 3.08 1.99
N GLY A 38 -8.93 4.15 2.79
CA GLY A 38 -10.13 4.52 3.53
C GLY A 38 -10.13 4.15 5.03
N ALA A 39 -10.92 4.90 5.80
CA ALA A 39 -10.93 4.84 7.27
C ALA A 39 -11.78 3.71 7.87
N SER A 40 -12.59 3.00 7.08
CA SER A 40 -13.66 2.14 7.59
C SER A 40 -13.19 0.79 8.15
N CYS A 41 -12.04 0.27 7.71
CA CYS A 41 -11.52 -1.00 8.20
C CYS A 41 -10.57 -0.78 9.37
N SER A 42 -10.81 -1.40 10.53
CA SER A 42 -9.94 -1.34 11.72
C SER A 42 -9.15 -2.63 11.96
N TRP A 43 -9.16 -3.55 10.98
CA TRP A 43 -8.53 -4.86 11.13
C TRP A 43 -7.01 -4.75 11.30
N GLN A 44 -6.50 -5.57 12.23
CA GLN A 44 -5.07 -5.77 12.45
C GLN A 44 -4.81 -7.27 12.64
N GLY A 45 -3.70 -7.78 12.12
CA GLY A 45 -3.35 -9.19 12.24
C GLY A 45 -1.95 -9.53 11.75
N GLN A 46 -1.63 -10.82 11.69
CA GLN A 46 -0.38 -11.30 11.12
C GLN A 46 -0.43 -11.30 9.58
N LEU A 47 0.74 -11.27 8.93
CA LEU A 47 0.88 -11.19 7.47
C LEU A 47 0.08 -12.29 6.73
N ASP A 48 0.15 -13.52 7.23
CA ASP A 48 -0.54 -14.69 6.65
C ASP A 48 -2.07 -14.54 6.66
N LYS A 49 -2.62 -13.69 7.54
CA LYS A 49 -4.05 -13.41 7.64
C LYS A 49 -4.51 -12.23 6.79
N VAL A 50 -3.60 -11.44 6.21
CA VAL A 50 -3.96 -10.24 5.44
C VAL A 50 -4.77 -10.60 4.21
N MET A 51 -4.32 -11.58 3.42
CA MET A 51 -5.05 -11.99 2.20
C MET A 51 -6.42 -12.57 2.52
N VAL A 52 -6.50 -13.40 3.57
CA VAL A 52 -7.78 -13.93 4.04
C VAL A 52 -8.71 -12.80 4.45
N HIS A 53 -8.22 -11.81 5.19
CA HIS A 53 -9.00 -10.64 5.57
C HIS A 53 -9.54 -9.89 4.34
N LEU A 54 -8.69 -9.58 3.35
CA LEU A 54 -9.08 -8.86 2.14
C LEU A 54 -10.18 -9.61 1.36
N GLN A 55 -10.04 -10.93 1.20
CA GLN A 55 -11.04 -11.74 0.51
C GLN A 55 -12.42 -11.76 1.21
N HIS A 56 -12.43 -11.70 2.55
CA HIS A 56 -13.68 -11.77 3.32
C HIS A 56 -14.33 -10.39 3.51
N ALA A 57 -13.55 -9.38 3.88
CA ALA A 57 -14.03 -8.05 4.25
C ALA A 57 -14.07 -7.07 3.05
N HIS A 58 -13.27 -7.31 2.01
CA HIS A 58 -13.13 -6.42 0.85
C HIS A 58 -13.38 -7.17 -0.47
N LYS A 59 -14.54 -7.82 -0.58
CA LYS A 59 -14.93 -8.68 -1.72
C LYS A 59 -14.93 -7.99 -3.09
N ASN A 60 -15.00 -6.66 -3.10
CA ASN A 60 -15.02 -5.87 -4.33
C ASN A 60 -13.62 -5.58 -4.89
N ILE A 61 -12.54 -6.03 -4.22
CA ILE A 61 -11.18 -5.90 -4.74
C ILE A 61 -10.97 -6.97 -5.82
N THR A 62 -10.96 -6.54 -7.08
CA THR A 62 -10.61 -7.41 -8.20
C THR A 62 -9.16 -7.88 -8.09
N THR A 63 -8.93 -9.17 -8.30
CA THR A 63 -7.59 -9.77 -8.37
C THR A 63 -7.27 -10.18 -9.81
N LEU A 64 -6.17 -9.68 -10.36
CA LEU A 64 -5.64 -10.07 -11.66
C LEU A 64 -4.34 -10.86 -11.50
N ASN A 65 -4.14 -11.87 -12.34
CA ASN A 65 -2.92 -12.68 -12.36
C ASN A 65 -2.02 -12.25 -13.52
N GLY A 66 -0.71 -12.25 -13.30
CA GLY A 66 0.29 -11.91 -14.30
C GLY A 66 1.17 -10.72 -13.88
N GLU A 67 2.36 -10.64 -14.46
CA GLU A 67 3.33 -9.56 -14.18
C GLU A 67 3.00 -8.26 -14.91
N ASP A 68 2.32 -8.34 -16.06
CA ASP A 68 1.88 -7.20 -16.87
C ASP A 68 0.35 -7.16 -16.90
N ILE A 69 -0.22 -6.13 -16.28
CA ILE A 69 -1.67 -5.94 -16.13
C ILE A 69 -2.06 -4.50 -16.42
N VAL A 70 -3.32 -4.30 -16.82
CA VAL A 70 -3.89 -2.97 -17.02
C VAL A 70 -4.85 -2.65 -15.87
N PHE A 71 -4.55 -1.60 -15.12
CA PHE A 71 -5.41 -1.08 -14.08
C PHE A 71 -6.30 0.04 -14.63
N LEU A 72 -7.59 -0.25 -14.82
CA LEU A 72 -8.57 0.71 -15.32
C LEU A 72 -9.28 1.41 -14.15
N ALA A 73 -9.02 2.70 -13.98
CA ALA A 73 -9.78 3.56 -13.09
C ALA A 73 -10.97 4.17 -13.86
N THR A 74 -12.19 3.74 -13.53
CA THR A 74 -13.42 4.28 -14.13
C THR A 74 -13.91 5.50 -13.35
N GLU A 75 -14.63 6.40 -14.03
CA GLU A 75 -15.29 7.54 -13.37
C GLU A 75 -14.34 8.53 -12.66
N ILE A 76 -13.11 8.67 -13.16
CA ILE A 76 -12.08 9.57 -12.60
C ILE A 76 -12.51 11.05 -12.45
N ASN A 77 -13.52 11.45 -13.21
CA ASN A 77 -14.07 12.82 -13.22
C ASN A 77 -15.18 13.05 -12.19
N LEU A 78 -15.60 12.04 -11.42
CA LEU A 78 -16.58 12.22 -10.34
C LEU A 78 -16.07 13.22 -9.30
N ALA A 79 -16.94 14.11 -8.85
CA ALA A 79 -16.58 15.07 -7.79
C ALA A 79 -16.31 14.34 -6.47
N GLY A 80 -15.35 14.85 -5.71
CA GLY A 80 -14.95 14.32 -4.41
C GLY A 80 -13.70 13.44 -4.43
N ALA A 81 -13.30 13.01 -3.24
CA ALA A 81 -12.23 12.05 -3.04
C ALA A 81 -12.74 10.63 -3.33
N VAL A 82 -12.04 9.94 -4.21
CA VAL A 82 -12.37 8.57 -4.64
C VAL A 82 -11.08 7.77 -4.72
N ASP A 83 -11.11 6.55 -4.19
CA ASP A 83 -9.97 5.64 -4.20
C ASP A 83 -10.30 4.41 -5.05
N TRP A 84 -9.41 4.06 -5.97
CA TRP A 84 -9.45 2.81 -6.72
C TRP A 84 -8.40 1.85 -6.17
N VAL A 85 -8.80 0.60 -5.99
CA VAL A 85 -7.92 -0.45 -5.48
C VAL A 85 -8.03 -1.70 -6.35
N MET A 86 -6.90 -2.32 -6.63
CA MET A 86 -6.81 -3.59 -7.35
C MET A 86 -5.73 -4.46 -6.73
N MET A 87 -5.93 -5.78 -6.80
CA MET A 87 -4.91 -6.76 -6.43
C MET A 87 -4.27 -7.35 -7.68
N GLN A 88 -2.94 -7.38 -7.72
CA GLN A 88 -2.15 -8.12 -8.69
C GLN A 88 -1.52 -9.33 -7.99
N SER A 89 -1.54 -10.50 -8.64
CA SER A 89 -0.82 -11.69 -8.19
C SER A 89 0.18 -12.14 -9.25
N CYS A 90 1.45 -12.18 -8.87
CA CYS A 90 2.57 -12.62 -9.70
C CYS A 90 3.74 -13.08 -8.83
N PHE A 91 4.61 -13.93 -9.36
CA PHE A 91 5.80 -14.45 -8.64
C PHE A 91 5.51 -15.06 -7.26
N GLY A 92 4.32 -15.63 -7.06
CA GLY A 92 3.88 -16.17 -5.76
C GLY A 92 3.61 -15.12 -4.68
N HIS A 93 3.51 -13.85 -5.05
CA HIS A 93 3.23 -12.72 -4.16
C HIS A 93 1.97 -11.97 -4.60
N HIS A 94 1.46 -11.12 -3.70
CA HIS A 94 0.31 -10.25 -3.95
C HIS A 94 0.71 -8.78 -3.79
N PHE A 95 0.33 -7.97 -4.77
CA PHE A 95 0.63 -6.55 -4.83
C PHE A 95 -0.67 -5.75 -4.91
N MET A 96 -0.85 -4.79 -4.00
CA MET A 96 -1.97 -3.86 -3.99
C MET A 96 -1.63 -2.62 -4.79
N LEU A 97 -2.38 -2.37 -5.85
CA LEU A 97 -2.35 -1.15 -6.61
C LEU A 97 -3.41 -0.23 -6.03
N VAL A 98 -3.00 0.97 -5.64
CA VAL A 98 -3.90 2.01 -5.11
C VAL A 98 -3.74 3.26 -5.96
N LEU A 99 -4.86 3.81 -6.41
CA LEU A 99 -4.96 5.13 -7.00
C LEU A 99 -5.90 5.96 -6.13
N GLU A 100 -5.40 7.01 -5.50
CA GLU A 100 -6.20 7.95 -4.72
C GLU A 100 -6.41 9.24 -5.50
N LYS A 101 -7.65 9.73 -5.52
CA LYS A 101 -7.97 11.09 -5.95
C LYS A 101 -8.15 11.99 -4.72
N GLN A 102 -7.34 13.04 -4.64
CA GLN A 102 -7.43 14.05 -3.60
C GLN A 102 -7.88 15.38 -4.21
N GLU A 103 -8.93 15.97 -3.66
CA GLU A 103 -9.35 17.34 -3.96
C GLU A 103 -8.73 18.28 -2.94
N LYS A 104 -7.95 19.25 -3.42
CA LYS A 104 -7.38 20.28 -2.57
C LYS A 104 -8.40 21.39 -2.30
N SER A 105 -8.16 22.12 -1.23
CA SER A 105 -8.97 23.29 -0.85
C SER A 105 -8.95 24.42 -1.87
N ASP A 106 -7.95 24.45 -2.76
CA ASP A 106 -7.86 25.40 -3.89
C ASP A 106 -8.67 24.95 -5.13
N GLY A 107 -9.38 23.83 -5.04
CA GLY A 107 -10.16 23.23 -6.13
C GLY A 107 -9.33 22.38 -7.10
N HIS A 108 -8.02 22.26 -6.89
CA HIS A 108 -7.18 21.43 -7.74
C HIS A 108 -7.30 19.96 -7.34
N THR A 109 -7.54 19.10 -8.33
CA THR A 109 -7.46 17.65 -8.16
C THR A 109 -5.99 17.20 -8.19
N GLN A 110 -5.68 16.14 -7.47
CA GLN A 110 -4.41 15.42 -7.56
C GLN A 110 -4.67 13.92 -7.52
N PHE A 111 -3.89 13.17 -8.29
CA PHE A 111 -3.93 11.72 -8.26
C PHE A 111 -2.64 11.17 -7.68
N PHE A 112 -2.75 10.16 -6.83
CA PHE A 112 -1.62 9.46 -6.24
C PHE A 112 -1.72 7.98 -6.55
N ALA A 113 -0.70 7.44 -7.22
CA ALA A 113 -0.63 6.01 -7.49
C ALA A 113 0.50 5.37 -6.69
N ILE A 114 0.27 4.15 -6.20
CA ILE A 114 1.29 3.35 -5.52
C ILE A 114 1.05 1.86 -5.69
N VAL A 115 2.13 1.09 -5.59
CA VAL A 115 2.08 -0.37 -5.46
C VAL A 115 2.64 -0.78 -4.09
N GLN A 116 1.89 -1.63 -3.39
CA GLN A 116 2.27 -2.17 -2.08
C GLN A 116 2.36 -3.69 -2.15
N LEU A 117 3.48 -4.26 -1.71
CA LEU A 117 3.62 -5.70 -1.53
C LEU A 117 2.93 -6.13 -0.22
N ILE A 118 2.07 -7.15 -0.30
CA ILE A 118 1.57 -7.88 0.86
C ILE A 118 2.67 -8.85 1.31
N GLY A 119 3.66 -8.30 2.01
CA GLY A 119 4.86 -9.01 2.41
C GLY A 119 5.73 -8.23 3.38
N SER A 120 6.87 -8.81 3.72
CA SER A 120 7.91 -8.15 4.50
C SER A 120 8.66 -7.09 3.69
N ARG A 121 9.38 -6.20 4.38
CA ARG A 121 10.25 -5.21 3.74
C ARG A 121 11.37 -5.88 2.92
N LYS A 122 12.00 -6.93 3.45
CA LYS A 122 13.07 -7.67 2.75
C LYS A 122 12.57 -8.27 1.42
N GLN A 123 11.34 -8.79 1.41
CA GLN A 123 10.74 -9.27 0.17
C GLN A 123 10.49 -8.11 -0.82
N ALA A 124 10.04 -6.95 -0.34
CA ALA A 124 9.76 -5.80 -1.18
C ALA A 124 11.00 -5.25 -1.89
N GLU A 125 12.18 -5.35 -1.27
CA GLU A 125 13.47 -4.95 -1.84
C GLU A 125 13.89 -5.79 -3.06
N HIS A 126 13.28 -6.95 -3.29
CA HIS A 126 13.55 -7.82 -4.45
C HIS A 126 12.69 -7.49 -5.68
N PHE A 127 11.77 -6.52 -5.56
CA PHE A 127 10.84 -6.18 -6.63
C PHE A 127 10.95 -4.71 -7.00
N ALA A 128 10.65 -4.42 -8.27
CA ALA A 128 10.37 -3.08 -8.76
C ALA A 128 9.06 -3.14 -9.54
N TYR A 129 8.28 -2.06 -9.47
CA TYR A 129 7.08 -1.90 -10.26
C TYR A 129 7.25 -0.74 -11.23
N ARG A 130 6.57 -0.82 -12.37
CA ARG A 130 6.47 0.26 -13.36
C ARG A 130 5.01 0.63 -13.56
N LEU A 131 4.66 1.88 -13.28
CA LEU A 131 3.36 2.47 -13.63
C LEU A 131 3.50 3.27 -14.91
N GLU A 132 2.60 3.04 -15.85
CA GLU A 132 2.61 3.69 -17.15
C GLU A 132 1.25 4.30 -17.46
N LEU A 133 1.24 5.59 -17.79
CA LEU A 133 0.07 6.32 -18.25
C LEU A 133 0.32 6.76 -19.69
N ASN A 134 -0.52 6.28 -20.59
CA ASN A 134 -0.48 6.61 -22.01
C ASN A 134 -1.65 7.52 -22.36
N GLY A 135 -1.35 8.67 -22.96
CA GLY A 135 -2.30 9.60 -23.54
C GLY A 135 -1.97 9.87 -25.01
N ASN A 136 -2.77 10.69 -25.67
CA ASN A 136 -2.54 11.03 -27.08
C ASN A 136 -1.16 11.71 -27.24
N ARG A 137 -0.18 10.98 -27.81
CA ARG A 137 1.24 11.40 -27.97
C ARG A 137 1.98 11.75 -26.68
N ARG A 138 1.47 11.37 -25.51
CA ARG A 138 2.11 11.60 -24.21
C ARG A 138 2.23 10.29 -23.46
N ARG A 139 3.37 10.07 -22.81
CA ARG A 139 3.63 8.88 -22.00
C ARG A 139 4.29 9.34 -20.71
N LEU A 140 3.72 8.94 -19.58
CA LEU A 140 4.32 9.12 -18.26
C LEU A 140 4.64 7.74 -17.71
N ILE A 141 5.89 7.54 -17.29
CA ILE A 141 6.37 6.29 -16.72
C ILE A 141 6.92 6.61 -15.35
N TRP A 142 6.62 5.75 -14.39
CA TRP A 142 7.21 5.79 -13.07
C TRP A 142 7.67 4.41 -12.64
N GLU A 143 8.86 4.32 -12.06
CA GLU A 143 9.42 3.09 -11.51
C GLU A 143 9.86 3.28 -10.07
N ALA A 144 9.54 2.32 -9.21
CA ALA A 144 9.98 2.31 -7.82
C ALA A 144 9.89 0.91 -7.21
N MET A 145 10.44 0.73 -6.01
CA MET A 145 10.23 -0.47 -5.19
C MET A 145 8.83 -0.44 -4.55
N PRO A 146 8.11 -1.57 -4.50
CA PRO A 146 6.82 -1.63 -3.82
C PRO A 146 6.98 -1.38 -2.32
N ARG A 147 5.96 -0.81 -1.68
CA ARG A 147 5.99 -0.63 -0.21
C ARG A 147 5.61 -1.92 0.50
N SER A 148 6.19 -2.20 1.65
CA SER A 148 5.68 -3.27 2.52
C SER A 148 4.43 -2.80 3.28
N GLY A 149 3.50 -3.73 3.54
CA GLY A 149 2.23 -3.46 4.24
C GLY A 149 2.34 -2.98 5.71
N HIS A 150 3.54 -2.71 6.22
CA HIS A 150 3.76 -2.16 7.56
C HIS A 150 3.69 -0.63 7.64
N LEU A 151 3.84 0.09 6.52
CA LEU A 151 3.74 1.55 6.52
C LEU A 151 2.28 2.00 6.31
N GLY A 152 1.79 2.79 7.27
CA GLY A 152 0.40 3.22 7.39
C GLY A 152 -0.17 4.06 6.24
N ARG A 153 -1.47 4.31 6.38
CA ARG A 153 -2.48 4.83 5.42
C ARG A 153 -2.24 6.20 4.78
N SER A 154 -1.12 6.88 5.04
CA SER A 154 -0.90 8.23 4.53
C SER A 154 0.01 8.22 3.30
N LEU A 155 -0.61 8.26 2.11
CA LEU A 155 0.09 8.43 0.83
C LEU A 155 0.66 9.85 0.63
N GLY A 156 0.25 10.82 1.48
CA GLY A 156 0.58 12.25 1.34
C GLY A 156 2.06 12.64 1.39
N HIS A 157 2.96 11.78 1.88
CA HIS A 157 4.41 12.07 1.87
C HIS A 157 5.21 11.29 0.82
N TYR A 158 4.55 10.38 0.09
CA TYR A 158 5.24 9.16 -0.35
C TYR A 158 4.66 8.48 -1.59
N GLY A 159 3.46 8.88 -2.02
CA GLY A 159 2.85 8.50 -3.29
C GLY A 159 3.33 9.40 -4.44
N ILE A 160 3.24 8.88 -5.66
CA ILE A 160 3.64 9.63 -6.85
C ILE A 160 2.52 10.58 -7.20
N ARG A 161 2.80 11.88 -7.20
CA ARG A 161 1.83 12.87 -7.67
C ARG A 161 1.74 12.81 -9.20
N LEU A 162 0.61 12.33 -9.70
CA LEU A 162 0.33 12.31 -11.13
C LEU A 162 -0.25 13.67 -11.55
N PRO A 163 0.17 14.21 -12.72
CA PRO A 163 -0.44 15.42 -13.28
C PRO A 163 -1.89 15.14 -13.68
N CYS A 164 -2.80 16.06 -13.34
CA CYS A 164 -4.15 16.06 -13.90
C CYS A 164 -4.07 16.52 -15.36
N PHE A 165 -4.69 15.76 -16.28
CA PHE A 165 -4.85 16.11 -17.68
C PHE A 165 -6.26 16.64 -17.95
#